data_AF-A0A3P7ZZD3-F1
#
_entry.id   AF-A0A3P7ZZD3-F1
#
_cell.length_a   1.000
_cell.length_b   1.000
_cell.length_c   1.000
_cell.angle_alpha   90.00
_cell.angle_beta   90.00
_cell.angle_gamma   90.00
#
_symmetry.space_group_name_H-M   'P 1'
#
loop_
_entity.id
_entity.type
_entity.pdbx_description
1 polymer ?
#
loop_
_entity_poly.entity_id
_entity_poly.type
_entity_poly.pdbx_seq_one_letter_code
_entity_poly.pdbx_strand_id
1 'polypeptide(L)'
;MNADQILEIPGHTPIILSDGSGRPLDRFLARDASSFSVRLRRCNPEPKWIMEVVESCKLPKPVRIAFCLVPGVIEVDSQGQQ
;
A
#
# COMPACT_ATOMS: atom_id res chain seq x y z
N MET A 1 -13.37 15.09 -0.18
CA MET A 1 -12.68 14.25 -1.17
C MET A 1 -13.57 13.05 -1.41
N ASN A 2 -14.09 12.90 -2.63
CA ASN A 2 -15.06 11.87 -2.97
C ASN A 2 -14.36 10.50 -2.95
N ALA A 3 -14.84 9.57 -2.14
CA ALA A 3 -14.21 8.25 -1.94
C ALA A 3 -14.37 7.30 -3.14
N ASP A 4 -15.06 7.74 -4.20
CA ASP A 4 -15.68 6.82 -5.16
C ASP A 4 -15.04 6.84 -6.56
N GLN A 5 -13.91 7.51 -6.77
CA GLN A 5 -13.10 7.23 -7.96
C GLN A 5 -12.10 6.12 -7.64
N ILE A 6 -12.61 4.89 -7.61
CA ILE A 6 -11.78 3.70 -7.77
C ILE A 6 -11.22 3.77 -9.19
N LEU A 7 -9.96 4.14 -9.32
CA LEU A 7 -9.24 4.06 -10.60
C LEU A 7 -9.08 2.57 -10.93
N GLU A 8 -9.78 2.12 -11.97
CA GLU A 8 -9.64 0.74 -12.46
C GLU A 8 -8.31 0.56 -13.21
N ILE A 9 -7.65 -0.56 -12.95
CA ILE A 9 -6.46 -0.98 -13.70
C ILE A 9 -6.93 -1.51 -15.07
N PRO A 10 -6.41 -1.01 -16.21
CA PRO A 10 -6.78 -1.55 -17.52
C PRO A 10 -6.53 -3.05 -17.61
N GLY A 11 -7.50 -3.81 -18.15
CA GLY A 11 -7.42 -5.27 -18.18
C GLY A 11 -6.20 -5.84 -18.93
N HIS A 12 -5.57 -5.06 -19.81
CA HIS A 12 -4.34 -5.43 -20.54
C HIS A 12 -3.05 -5.09 -19.79
N THR A 13 -3.13 -4.53 -18.58
CA THR A 13 -1.97 -4.21 -17.75
C THR A 13 -1.26 -5.51 -17.34
N PRO A 14 0.05 -5.65 -17.61
CA PRO A 14 0.81 -6.81 -17.18
C PRO A 14 1.07 -6.76 -15.67
N ILE A 15 0.79 -7.87 -14.98
CA ILE A 15 1.19 -8.12 -13.60
C ILE A 15 2.35 -9.12 -13.63
N ILE A 16 3.48 -8.74 -13.04
CA ILE A 16 4.71 -9.53 -13.00
C ILE A 16 5.09 -9.74 -11.54
N LEU A 17 5.35 -10.99 -11.18
CA LEU A 17 5.86 -11.38 -9.87
C LEU A 17 7.29 -11.88 -10.02
N SER A 18 8.21 -11.33 -9.24
CA SER A 18 9.59 -11.79 -9.14
C SER A 18 10.00 -11.91 -7.67
N ASP A 19 11.03 -12.71 -7.41
CA ASP A 19 11.72 -12.63 -6.12
C ASP A 19 12.65 -11.40 -6.06
N GLY A 20 13.28 -11.19 -4.90
CA GLY A 20 14.19 -10.06 -4.69
C GLY A 20 15.47 -10.10 -5.53
N SER A 21 15.79 -11.23 -6.18
CA SER A 21 16.91 -11.36 -7.11
C SER A 21 16.54 -11.02 -8.55
N GLY A 22 15.25 -10.82 -8.83
CA GLY A 22 14.71 -10.60 -10.18
C GLY A 22 14.32 -11.89 -10.91
N ARG A 23 14.41 -13.06 -10.25
CA ARG A 23 13.91 -14.32 -10.83
C ARG A 23 12.40 -14.24 -10.99
N PRO A 24 11.84 -14.54 -12.18
CA PRO A 24 10.40 -14.52 -12.39
C PRO A 24 9.73 -15.67 -11.63
N LEU A 25 8.66 -15.36 -10.91
CA LEU A 25 7.77 -16.31 -10.26
C LEU A 25 6.51 -16.52 -11.10
N ASP A 26 5.95 -15.44 -11.63
CA ASP A 26 4.74 -15.51 -12.44
C ASP A 26 4.49 -14.25 -13.29
N ARG A 27 3.66 -14.39 -14.33
CA ARG A 27 3.20 -13.29 -15.20
C ARG A 27 1.78 -13.55 -15.73
N PHE A 28 0.95 -12.51 -15.75
CA PHE A 28 -0.42 -12.54 -16.27
C PHE A 28 -0.94 -11.13 -16.53
N LEU A 29 -2.14 -10.99 -17.10
CA LEU A 29 -2.77 -9.69 -17.32
C LEU A 29 -3.79 -9.42 -16.21
N ALA A 30 -4.05 -8.15 -15.91
CA ALA A 30 -5.02 -7.74 -14.89
C ALA A 30 -6.42 -8.37 -15.10
N ARG A 31 -6.86 -8.54 -16.35
CA ARG A 31 -8.13 -9.24 -16.67
C ARG A 31 -8.17 -10.70 -16.21
N ASP A 32 -7.02 -11.33 -15.99
CA ASP A 32 -6.90 -12.73 -15.56
C ASP A 32 -6.77 -12.85 -14.01
N ALA A 33 -6.96 -11.74 -13.28
CA ALA A 33 -6.76 -11.66 -11.83
C ALA A 33 -7.77 -12.47 -10.99
N SER A 34 -8.86 -12.97 -11.57
CA SER A 34 -9.78 -13.89 -10.89
C SER A 34 -9.08 -15.16 -10.37
N SER A 35 -7.96 -15.53 -11.00
CA SER A 35 -7.12 -16.68 -10.61
C SER A 35 -5.93 -16.29 -9.72
N PHE A 36 -5.80 -15.02 -9.33
CA PHE A 36 -4.58 -14.49 -8.72
C PHE A 36 -4.16 -15.22 -7.44
N SER A 37 -5.09 -15.44 -6.50
CA SER A 37 -4.80 -16.15 -5.25
C SER A 37 -4.26 -17.58 -5.45
N VAL A 38 -4.82 -18.31 -6.40
CA VAL A 38 -4.35 -19.67 -6.75
C VAL A 38 -2.94 -19.62 -7.33
N ARG A 39 -2.63 -18.58 -8.10
CA ARG A 39 -1.31 -18.36 -8.71
C ARG A 39 -0.28 -17.98 -7.64
N LEU A 40 -0.63 -17.13 -6.67
CA LEU A 40 0.24 -16.79 -5.54
C LEU A 40 0.63 -18.03 -4.72
N ARG A 41 -0.32 -18.93 -4.41
CA ARG A 41 -0.03 -20.20 -3.72
C ARG A 41 0.92 -21.15 -4.46
N ARG A 42 1.05 -21.00 -5.78
CA ARG A 42 1.96 -21.81 -6.61
C ARG A 42 3.37 -21.22 -6.70
N CYS A 43 3.54 -19.95 -6.33
CA CYS A 43 4.86 -19.32 -6.31
C CYS A 43 5.75 -19.98 -5.25
N ASN A 44 7.04 -20.10 -5.54
CA ASN A 44 8.03 -20.63 -4.59
C ASN A 44 9.23 -19.65 -4.48
N PRO A 45 9.35 -18.92 -3.36
CA PRO A 45 8.50 -18.98 -2.17
C PRO A 45 7.13 -18.33 -2.39
N GLU A 46 6.15 -18.76 -1.60
CA GLU A 46 4.81 -18.16 -1.58
C GLU A 46 4.88 -16.73 -0.99
N PRO A 47 4.34 -15.70 -1.69
CA PRO A 47 4.45 -14.31 -1.27
C PRO A 47 3.40 -13.97 -0.19
N LYS A 48 3.66 -14.39 1.04
CA LYS A 48 2.74 -14.26 2.18
C LYS A 48 2.19 -12.84 2.38
N TRP A 49 3.02 -11.81 2.21
CA TRP A 49 2.60 -10.41 2.40
C TRP A 49 1.52 -9.98 1.40
N ILE A 50 1.56 -10.49 0.16
CA ILE A 50 0.54 -10.21 -0.86
C ILE A 50 -0.76 -10.93 -0.48
N MET A 51 -0.66 -12.19 -0.06
CA MET A 51 -1.83 -12.98 0.34
C MET A 51 -2.54 -12.40 1.58
N GLU A 52 -1.80 -11.84 2.53
CA GLU A 52 -2.39 -11.12 3.67
C GLU A 52 -3.33 -9.99 3.21
N VAL A 53 -2.93 -9.24 2.18
CA VAL A 53 -3.74 -8.13 1.65
C VAL A 53 -4.88 -8.66 0.77
N VAL A 54 -4.62 -9.61 -0.13
CA VAL A 54 -5.56 -10.03 -1.18
C VAL A 54 -6.58 -11.05 -0.69
N GLU A 55 -6.17 -12.02 0.13
CA GLU A 55 -7.08 -13.06 0.64
C GLU A 55 -7.64 -12.72 2.01
N SER A 56 -6.80 -12.19 2.91
CA SER A 56 -7.20 -11.93 4.30
C SER A 56 -7.71 -10.49 4.50
N CYS A 57 -7.71 -9.66 3.46
CA CYS A 57 -8.10 -8.24 3.52
C CYS A 57 -7.39 -7.47 4.66
N LYS A 58 -6.18 -7.88 5.02
CA LYS A 58 -5.42 -7.29 6.12
C LYS A 58 -4.67 -6.07 5.61
N LEU A 59 -5.14 -4.90 6.03
CA LEU A 59 -4.51 -3.63 5.66
C LEU A 59 -3.09 -3.51 6.25
N PRO A 60 -2.16 -2.83 5.54
CA PRO A 60 -0.84 -2.52 6.09
C PRO A 60 -0.95 -1.78 7.43
N LYS A 61 0.02 -2.03 8.32
CA LYS A 61 0.08 -1.33 9.61
C LYS A 61 0.27 0.18 9.37
N PRO A 62 -0.49 1.06 10.04
CA PRO A 62 -0.27 2.49 9.97
C PRO A 62 1.15 2.85 10.44
N VAL A 63 1.83 3.71 9.68
CA VAL A 63 3.12 4.27 10.08
C VAL A 63 2.85 5.42 11.05
N ARG A 64 3.43 5.35 12.25
CA ARG A 64 3.34 6.43 13.24
C ARG A 64 4.53 7.35 13.10
N ILE A 65 4.26 8.66 13.08
CA ILE A 65 5.28 9.69 13.14
C ILE A 65 5.41 10.11 14.61
N ALA A 66 6.62 9.99 15.16
CA ALA A 66 6.91 10.54 16.48
C ALA A 66 7.07 12.06 16.35
N PHE A 67 6.41 12.81 17.24
CA PHE A 67 6.54 14.25 17.31
C PHE A 67 6.49 14.72 18.76
N CYS A 68 7.06 15.90 19.00
CA CYS A 68 6.91 16.63 20.25
C CYS A 68 6.19 17.94 19.93
N LEU A 69 5.17 18.28 20.71
CA LEU A 69 4.53 19.59 20.67
C LEU A 69 5.19 20.46 21.74
N VAL A 70 5.73 21.60 21.32
CA VAL A 70 6.21 22.64 22.23
C VAL A 70 5.18 23.78 22.26
N PRO A 71 5.01 24.47 23.40
CA PRO A 71 4.20 25.67 23.45
C PRO A 71 4.68 26.67 22.39
N GLY A 72 3.73 27.27 21.65
CA GLY A 72 4.06 28.42 20.81
C GLY A 72 4.52 29.56 21.70
N VAL A 73 5.69 30.13 21.41
CA VAL A 73 6.07 31.43 22.00
C VAL A 73 5.14 32.45 21.39
N ILE A 74 4.10 32.83 22.13
CA ILE A 74 3.37 34.06 21.85
C ILE A 74 4.26 35.15 22.43
N GLU A 75 5.02 35.82 21.57
CA GLU A 75 5.68 37.07 21.96
C GLU A 75 4.57 38.09 22.22
N VAL A 76 4.20 38.23 23.48
CA VAL A 76 3.38 39.36 23.91
C VAL A 76 4.31 40.56 23.89
N ASP A 77 4.04 41.51 23.02
CA ASP A 77 4.79 42.76 23.02
C ASP A 77 4.70 43.42 24.41
N SER A 78 5.67 44.28 24.74
CA SER A 78 5.65 45.07 25.99
C SER A 78 4.48 46.06 26.07
N GLN A 79 3.56 46.06 25.11
CA GLN A 79 2.36 46.89 25.06
C GLN A 79 1.09 46.09 25.41
N GLY A 80 1.19 44.76 25.60
CA GLY A 80 0.07 43.92 26.03
C GLY A 80 -1.02 43.74 24.97
N GLN A 81 -0.69 43.87 23.68
CA GLN A 81 -1.63 43.53 22.61
C GLN A 81 -1.20 42.27 21.86
N GLN A 82 -2.19 41.39 21.62
CA GLN A 82 -2.08 40.23 20.74
C GLN A 82 -2.11 40.64 19.28
#